data_AF-A0A0B4ZWM6-F1
#
_entry.id   AF-A0A0B4ZWM6-F1
#
_cell.length_a   1.000
_cell.length_b   1.000
_cell.length_c   1.000
_cell.angle_alpha   90.00
_cell.angle_beta   90.00
_cell.angle_gamma   90.00
#
_symmetry.space_group_name_H-M   'P 1'
#
loop_
_entity.id
_entity.type
_entity.pdbx_description
1 polymer ?
#
loop_
_entity_poly.entity_id
_entity_poly.type
_entity_poly.pdbx_seq_one_letter_code
_entity_poly.pdbx_strand_id
1 'polypeptide(L)'
;MNKKNSKGLPRYFRISARTLLLGALLSGGLLSVPEKAHADNRSASTISVSIDSNQNETNLVTAENVQTANLSDPDTKVNTVWTAGMSELDTKQFTPHPDGFLHYPYQSNQGWYNITKSFNGRDNLLCAAATAGNMLHWWFDQNKEQIDRYLKEHPEKANISFRGENFLSIKELINTKGKQKDSALFTYFQEKAFPDISRRNTGLIVDRVLDMFINGYYLSINDLSETNTSNTRKDNRGGVFDHVFGRGDSHKKLTSRYELQDQSIEEIGQLIRRELEAGKALAISYTYASIGMAHVVNLWGADFDQAGQLVAIYVADSDNSTDVGMKKYYVGKNKEGHVAISAQKVEGDVLGSRLLRLGSLSSGKDMWPAQY
;
A
#
# COMPACT_ATOMS: atom_id res chain seq x y z
N MET A 1 -43.11 -10.89 30.69
CA MET A 1 -42.84 -10.51 29.28
C MET A 1 -41.61 -9.60 29.29
N ASN A 2 -40.40 -10.13 29.16
CA ASN A 2 -39.58 -10.24 27.92
C ASN A 2 -39.36 -8.88 27.22
N LYS A 3 -38.15 -8.39 26.90
CA LYS A 3 -36.77 -8.90 26.95
C LYS A 3 -35.83 -7.67 26.87
N LYS A 4 -34.79 -7.63 27.70
CA LYS A 4 -33.54 -6.89 27.44
C LYS A 4 -32.78 -7.63 26.34
N ASN A 5 -32.30 -6.94 25.31
CA ASN A 5 -31.31 -7.49 24.37
C ASN A 5 -30.11 -6.57 24.29
N SER A 6 -29.02 -7.04 24.91
CA SER A 6 -27.65 -6.62 24.65
C SER A 6 -27.21 -7.07 23.25
N LYS A 7 -26.66 -6.14 22.47
CA LYS A 7 -25.74 -6.43 21.35
C LYS A 7 -24.41 -5.83 21.80
N GLY A 8 -23.33 -6.56 22.07
CA GLY A 8 -22.75 -7.65 21.30
C GLY A 8 -21.59 -7.06 20.49
N LEU A 9 -20.43 -6.86 21.13
CA LEU A 9 -19.18 -6.42 20.48
C LEU A 9 -18.74 -7.47 19.43
N PRO A 10 -18.19 -7.05 18.27
CA PRO A 10 -17.71 -7.98 17.26
C PRO A 10 -16.46 -8.74 17.75
N ARG A 11 -16.50 -10.07 17.64
CA ARG A 11 -15.38 -10.97 17.90
C ARG A 11 -14.33 -10.81 16.81
N TYR A 12 -13.11 -10.46 17.21
CA TYR A 12 -11.91 -10.59 16.39
C TYR A 12 -11.71 -12.06 16.00
N PHE A 13 -11.62 -12.33 14.70
CA PHE A 13 -11.19 -13.62 14.18
C PHE A 13 -9.67 -13.75 14.36
N ARG A 14 -9.25 -14.62 15.29
CA ARG A 14 -7.90 -15.19 15.30
C ARG A 14 -7.79 -16.18 14.15
N ILE A 15 -6.96 -15.88 13.16
CA ILE A 15 -6.58 -16.87 12.15
C ILE A 15 -5.53 -17.79 12.78
N SER A 16 -5.92 -19.04 13.02
CA SER A 16 -5.04 -20.12 13.45
C SER A 16 -4.14 -20.52 12.29
N ALA A 17 -2.83 -20.42 12.49
CA ALA A 17 -1.84 -21.07 11.66
C ALA A 17 -2.06 -22.59 11.73
N ARG A 18 -2.53 -23.18 10.63
CA ARG A 18 -2.47 -24.63 10.42
C ARG A 18 -1.55 -24.91 9.25
N THR A 19 -0.40 -25.48 9.61
CA THR A 19 0.58 -26.16 8.78
C THR A 19 -0.09 -27.03 7.72
N LEU A 20 0.12 -26.72 6.45
CA LEU A 20 -0.17 -27.61 5.33
C LEU A 20 1.11 -28.34 4.98
N LEU A 21 1.22 -29.59 5.45
CA LEU A 21 2.17 -30.57 4.95
C LEU A 21 1.66 -31.02 3.58
N LEU A 22 2.32 -30.62 2.50
CA LEU A 22 2.02 -31.11 1.16
C LEU A 22 2.81 -32.40 0.94
N GLY A 23 2.09 -33.52 0.81
CA GLY A 23 2.64 -34.83 0.50
C GLY A 23 3.19 -34.88 -0.93
N ALA A 24 4.46 -35.24 -1.06
CA ALA A 24 5.05 -35.65 -2.32
C ALA A 24 4.89 -37.17 -2.47
N LEU A 25 4.10 -37.59 -3.45
CA LEU A 25 4.12 -38.93 -4.02
C LEU A 25 5.38 -39.05 -4.89
N LEU A 26 6.30 -39.95 -4.54
CA LEU A 26 7.23 -40.55 -5.48
C LEU A 26 7.56 -41.98 -5.03
N SER A 27 7.59 -42.82 -6.05
CA SER A 27 7.70 -44.28 -6.11
C SER A 27 8.97 -44.88 -5.52
N GLY A 28 8.85 -46.12 -5.02
CA GLY A 28 9.87 -47.16 -5.22
C GLY A 28 10.51 -47.75 -3.97
N GLY A 29 10.45 -49.08 -3.84
CA GLY A 29 11.46 -49.87 -3.13
C GLY A 29 11.02 -50.47 -1.79
N LEU A 30 10.60 -51.74 -1.84
CA LEU A 30 10.63 -52.64 -0.68
C LEU A 30 12.04 -52.70 -0.08
N LEU A 31 12.14 -52.69 1.25
CA LEU A 31 13.00 -53.56 2.07
C LEU A 31 12.66 -53.38 3.56
N SER A 32 13.01 -54.39 4.35
CA SER A 32 12.30 -54.91 5.50
C SER A 32 12.97 -54.67 6.88
N VAL A 33 12.16 -54.42 7.94
CA VAL A 33 12.20 -55.04 9.31
C VAL A 33 13.34 -54.58 10.28
N PRO A 34 13.18 -54.58 11.64
CA PRO A 34 12.09 -54.16 12.55
C PRO A 34 12.56 -53.43 13.84
N GLU A 35 11.61 -53.25 14.78
CA GLU A 35 11.72 -53.41 16.24
C GLU A 35 11.83 -52.22 17.21
N LYS A 36 10.89 -52.30 18.16
CA LYS A 36 10.97 -52.08 19.62
C LYS A 36 10.46 -50.77 20.23
N ALA A 37 9.49 -51.02 21.11
CA ALA A 37 8.84 -50.15 22.06
C ALA A 37 9.79 -49.68 23.17
N HIS A 38 9.47 -48.53 23.77
CA HIS A 38 9.24 -48.46 25.21
C HIS A 38 8.51 -47.16 25.59
N ALA A 39 7.42 -47.32 26.33
CA ALA A 39 6.78 -46.26 27.09
C ALA A 39 7.63 -45.96 28.33
N ASP A 40 7.65 -44.69 28.76
CA ASP A 40 7.61 -44.41 30.20
C ASP A 40 7.09 -43.01 30.53
N ASN A 41 6.41 -42.98 31.66
CA ASN A 41 5.47 -42.00 32.18
C ASN A 41 6.08 -41.38 33.43
N ARG A 42 6.20 -40.04 33.54
CA ARG A 42 6.43 -39.36 34.84
C ARG A 42 5.78 -37.98 34.92
N SER A 43 4.58 -37.99 35.52
CA SER A 43 4.13 -37.21 36.68
C SER A 43 4.77 -35.85 36.97
N ALA A 44 3.91 -34.83 36.91
CA ALA A 44 4.09 -33.48 37.47
C ALA A 44 4.32 -33.50 39.00
N SER A 45 5.22 -32.65 39.47
CA SER A 45 5.33 -32.28 40.88
C SER A 45 5.27 -30.75 41.01
N THR A 46 4.30 -30.31 41.81
CA THR A 46 4.06 -28.92 42.19
C THR A 46 4.97 -28.59 43.36
N ILE A 47 5.82 -27.57 43.23
CA ILE A 47 6.59 -27.01 44.35
C ILE A 47 6.02 -25.62 44.64
N SER A 48 5.40 -25.49 45.80
CA SER A 48 5.01 -24.23 46.43
C SER A 48 6.20 -23.68 47.23
N VAL A 49 6.67 -22.47 46.89
CA VAL A 49 7.62 -21.70 47.72
C VAL A 49 6.96 -20.38 48.10
N SER A 50 6.80 -20.18 49.40
CA SER A 50 6.41 -18.92 50.03
C SER A 50 7.54 -17.91 49.94
N ILE A 51 7.27 -16.69 49.48
CA ILE A 51 8.24 -15.58 49.47
C ILE A 51 7.77 -14.52 50.47
N ASP A 52 8.61 -14.31 51.48
CA ASP A 52 8.51 -13.24 52.46
C ASP A 52 9.16 -11.95 51.91
N SER A 53 8.59 -10.81 52.26
CA SER A 53 8.85 -9.49 51.70
C SER A 53 10.17 -8.84 52.12
N ASN A 54 10.97 -8.37 51.15
CA ASN A 54 11.52 -6.99 51.02
C ASN A 54 12.87 -6.93 50.29
N GLN A 55 13.05 -5.83 49.54
CA GLN A 55 14.28 -5.31 48.90
C GLN A 55 14.65 -5.91 47.52
N ASN A 56 14.05 -5.36 46.46
CA ASN A 56 14.77 -4.83 45.28
C ASN A 56 13.76 -4.29 44.26
N GLU A 57 13.73 -2.98 44.07
CA GLU A 57 13.14 -2.33 42.90
C GLU A 57 13.98 -2.69 41.66
N THR A 58 13.72 -3.84 41.06
CA THR A 58 14.10 -4.10 39.68
C THR A 58 13.00 -3.57 38.78
N ASN A 59 13.33 -2.55 37.98
CA ASN A 59 12.53 -2.06 36.87
C ASN A 59 11.91 -3.21 36.09
N LEU A 60 10.61 -3.41 36.29
CA LEU A 60 9.76 -4.24 35.43
C LEU A 60 9.63 -3.51 34.10
N VAL A 61 10.56 -3.77 33.19
CA VAL A 61 10.42 -3.39 31.79
C VAL A 61 9.27 -4.23 31.22
N THR A 62 8.09 -3.63 31.09
CA THR A 62 6.95 -4.24 30.40
C THR A 62 7.25 -4.37 28.91
N ALA A 63 6.66 -5.36 28.24
CA ALA A 63 6.88 -5.60 26.80
C ALA A 63 6.55 -4.39 25.91
N GLU A 64 5.70 -3.46 26.38
CA GLU A 64 5.41 -2.17 25.73
C GLU A 64 6.63 -1.24 25.68
N ASN A 65 7.51 -1.26 26.69
CA ASN A 65 8.70 -0.41 26.76
C ASN A 65 9.87 -0.94 25.89
N VAL A 66 9.91 -2.24 25.61
CA VAL A 66 10.94 -2.83 24.71
C VAL A 66 10.60 -2.59 23.24
N GLN A 67 9.31 -2.60 22.87
CA GLN A 67 8.89 -2.32 21.49
C GLN A 67 9.04 -0.84 21.11
N THR A 68 8.83 0.09 22.04
CA THR A 68 8.95 1.52 21.79
C THR A 68 10.40 1.98 21.65
N ALA A 69 11.35 1.37 22.38
CA ALA A 69 12.77 1.72 22.32
C ALA A 69 13.42 1.49 20.94
N ASN A 70 12.94 0.50 20.17
CA ASN A 70 13.44 0.21 18.81
C ASN A 70 12.75 1.00 17.70
N LEU A 71 11.69 1.76 18.02
CA LEU A 71 10.89 2.51 17.05
C LEU A 71 11.31 3.97 16.90
N SER A 72 12.09 4.50 17.85
CA SER A 72 12.53 5.89 17.84
C SER A 72 14.05 5.97 17.87
N ASP A 73 14.63 6.55 16.82
CA ASP A 73 15.96 7.16 16.88
C ASP A 73 15.76 8.69 16.91
N PRO A 74 15.57 9.28 18.11
CA PRO A 74 15.20 10.69 18.24
C PRO A 74 16.29 11.68 17.84
N ASP A 75 17.54 11.24 17.62
CA ASP A 75 18.70 12.13 17.41
C ASP A 75 19.27 12.12 15.98
N THR A 76 18.83 11.20 15.11
CA THR A 76 19.28 11.20 13.71
C THR A 76 18.63 12.34 12.94
N LYS A 77 19.43 13.38 12.65
CA LYS A 77 19.03 14.49 11.77
C LYS A 77 18.80 13.97 10.34
N VAL A 78 17.55 13.97 9.91
CA VAL A 78 17.13 13.60 8.56
C VAL A 78 16.66 14.81 7.77
N ASN A 79 16.80 14.73 6.44
CA ASN A 79 16.16 15.61 5.49
C ASN A 79 14.95 14.87 4.88
N THR A 80 13.74 15.36 5.13
CA THR A 80 12.51 14.74 4.65
C THR A 80 12.06 15.41 3.35
N VAL A 81 11.78 14.61 2.33
CA VAL A 81 11.15 15.06 1.08
C VAL A 81 9.73 14.52 1.03
N TRP A 82 8.75 15.41 0.89
CA TRP A 82 7.33 15.06 0.77
C TRP A 82 6.84 15.19 -0.68
N THR A 83 5.76 14.47 -1.00
CA THR A 83 5.07 14.61 -2.29
C THR A 83 4.52 16.03 -2.43
N ALA A 84 4.65 16.62 -3.62
CA ALA A 84 4.17 17.97 -3.88
C ALA A 84 2.67 18.14 -3.56
N GLY A 85 2.31 19.28 -2.95
CA GLY A 85 0.94 19.60 -2.58
C GLY A 85 0.45 18.97 -1.27
N MET A 86 1.30 18.22 -0.56
CA MET A 86 1.04 17.82 0.82
C MET A 86 1.30 18.96 1.80
N SER A 87 0.51 19.02 2.87
CA SER A 87 0.91 19.75 4.07
C SER A 87 2.14 19.08 4.66
N GLU A 88 3.21 19.84 4.92
CA GLU A 88 4.38 19.30 5.59
C GLU A 88 4.00 18.74 6.97
N LEU A 89 4.42 17.50 7.23
CA LEU A 89 4.21 16.84 8.51
C LEU A 89 5.53 16.83 9.27
N ASP A 90 5.48 17.23 10.53
CA ASP A 90 6.59 17.02 11.44
C ASP A 90 6.68 15.52 11.76
N THR A 91 7.80 14.90 11.38
CA THR A 91 8.03 13.46 11.55
C THR A 91 8.03 13.05 13.02
N LYS A 92 8.20 14.00 13.96
CA LYS A 92 8.06 13.79 15.41
C LYS A 92 6.61 13.57 15.86
N GLN A 93 5.62 13.86 15.02
CA GLN A 93 4.21 13.62 15.33
C GLN A 93 3.78 12.17 15.08
N PHE A 94 4.65 11.32 14.53
CA PHE A 94 4.37 9.90 14.40
C PHE A 94 4.43 9.23 15.78
N THR A 95 3.34 8.54 16.15
CA THR A 95 3.21 7.87 17.45
C THR A 95 3.30 6.36 17.30
N PRO A 96 3.74 5.61 18.33
CA PRO A 96 3.67 4.16 18.33
C PRO A 96 2.22 3.65 18.25
N HIS A 97 1.99 2.68 17.37
CA HIS A 97 0.76 1.90 17.28
C HIS A 97 0.92 0.58 18.07
N PRO A 98 -0.14 0.04 18.69
CA PRO A 98 -0.09 -1.24 19.43
C PRO A 98 0.44 -2.44 18.62
N ASP A 99 0.34 -2.37 17.29
CA ASP A 99 0.87 -3.41 16.39
C ASP A 99 2.38 -3.25 16.08
N GLY A 100 3.09 -2.38 16.81
CA GLY A 100 4.56 -2.29 16.77
C GLY A 100 5.12 -1.51 15.58
N PHE A 101 4.45 -0.44 15.15
CA PHE A 101 4.93 0.48 14.11
C PHE A 101 4.64 1.93 14.48
N LEU A 102 5.33 2.87 13.83
CA LEU A 102 5.04 4.31 13.94
C LEU A 102 4.00 4.73 12.91
N HIS A 103 3.01 5.52 13.33
CA HIS A 103 1.94 6.00 12.46
C HIS A 103 1.49 7.44 12.76
N TYR A 104 0.82 8.04 11.78
CA TYR A 104 0.16 9.33 11.86
C TYR A 104 -1.30 9.19 11.39
N PRO A 105 -2.29 9.34 12.28
CA PRO A 105 -3.71 9.16 11.94
C PRO A 105 -4.15 10.02 10.75
N TYR A 106 -5.02 9.46 9.91
CA TYR A 106 -5.47 10.16 8.70
C TYR A 106 -6.32 11.39 9.00
N GLN A 107 -5.98 12.48 8.32
CA GLN A 107 -6.75 13.72 8.29
C GLN A 107 -6.98 14.11 6.83
N SER A 108 -8.25 14.32 6.45
CA SER A 108 -8.59 14.74 5.10
C SER A 108 -8.07 16.15 4.80
N ASN A 109 -7.85 16.44 3.51
CA ASN A 109 -7.38 17.73 3.00
C ASN A 109 -5.95 18.11 3.42
N GLN A 110 -5.09 17.12 3.63
CA GLN A 110 -3.65 17.32 3.90
C GLN A 110 -2.78 17.02 2.66
N GLY A 111 -3.40 16.83 1.49
CA GLY A 111 -2.71 16.53 0.21
C GLY A 111 -2.23 15.09 0.04
N TRP A 112 -2.50 14.21 1.02
CA TRP A 112 -2.30 12.76 0.93
C TRP A 112 -3.60 12.01 1.20
N TYR A 113 -3.66 10.77 0.73
CA TYR A 113 -4.88 9.95 0.72
C TYR A 113 -4.60 8.54 1.24
N ASN A 114 -5.61 7.96 1.90
CA ASN A 114 -5.53 6.64 2.50
C ASN A 114 -6.82 5.83 2.25
N ILE A 115 -7.08 5.46 1.00
CA ILE A 115 -8.10 4.45 0.68
C ILE A 115 -7.82 3.18 1.47
N THR A 116 -8.84 2.68 2.16
CA THR A 116 -8.81 1.46 2.99
C THR A 116 -9.74 0.40 2.42
N LYS A 117 -9.24 -0.81 2.26
CA LYS A 117 -10.03 -1.98 1.88
C LYS A 117 -11.02 -2.36 2.99
N SER A 118 -12.18 -2.83 2.56
CA SER A 118 -13.20 -3.41 3.43
C SER A 118 -13.09 -4.93 3.53
N PHE A 119 -12.27 -5.57 2.70
CA PHE A 119 -12.09 -7.03 2.62
C PHE A 119 -13.42 -7.77 2.42
N ASN A 120 -14.26 -7.23 1.55
CA ASN A 120 -15.63 -7.70 1.30
C ASN A 120 -15.69 -8.84 0.25
N GLY A 121 -14.54 -9.42 -0.10
CA GLY A 121 -14.38 -10.42 -1.16
C GLY A 121 -14.14 -9.83 -2.56
N ARG A 122 -14.48 -8.56 -2.79
CA ARG A 122 -14.22 -7.87 -4.07
C ARG A 122 -12.89 -7.13 -4.07
N ASP A 123 -12.48 -6.59 -2.94
CA ASP A 123 -11.32 -5.69 -2.84
C ASP A 123 -10.08 -6.28 -2.14
N ASN A 124 -10.16 -7.53 -1.68
CA ASN A 124 -9.10 -8.22 -0.94
C ASN A 124 -7.72 -8.10 -1.62
N LEU A 125 -7.67 -8.21 -2.96
CA LEU A 125 -6.43 -8.14 -3.75
C LEU A 125 -6.31 -6.86 -4.61
N LEU A 126 -7.10 -5.83 -4.31
CA LEU A 126 -7.11 -4.56 -5.05
C LEU A 126 -6.14 -3.51 -4.48
N CYS A 127 -5.01 -3.90 -3.89
CA CYS A 127 -4.02 -2.93 -3.37
C CYS A 127 -3.54 -1.97 -4.46
N ALA A 128 -3.23 -2.48 -5.66
CA ALA A 128 -2.83 -1.64 -6.79
C ALA A 128 -3.92 -0.65 -7.23
N ALA A 129 -5.20 -1.04 -7.19
CA ALA A 129 -6.29 -0.12 -7.52
C ALA A 129 -6.52 0.92 -6.41
N ALA A 130 -6.34 0.54 -5.14
CA ALA A 130 -6.38 1.48 -4.02
C ALA A 130 -5.23 2.49 -4.10
N THR A 131 -4.01 2.02 -4.38
CA THR A 131 -2.83 2.88 -4.59
C THR A 131 -3.04 3.84 -5.76
N ALA A 132 -3.52 3.34 -6.91
CA ALA A 132 -3.87 4.17 -8.05
C ALA A 132 -4.97 5.18 -7.71
N GLY A 133 -5.97 4.78 -6.92
CA GLY A 133 -7.05 5.65 -6.46
C GLY A 133 -6.53 6.82 -5.61
N ASN A 134 -5.62 6.54 -4.68
CA ASN A 134 -4.97 7.56 -3.86
C ASN A 134 -4.13 8.54 -4.71
N MET A 135 -3.41 8.04 -5.72
CA MET A 135 -2.66 8.89 -6.66
C MET A 135 -3.59 9.74 -7.53
N LEU A 136 -4.75 9.21 -7.94
CA LEU A 136 -5.78 9.97 -8.66
C LEU A 136 -6.44 11.03 -7.79
N HIS A 137 -6.69 10.75 -6.51
CA HIS A 137 -7.18 11.75 -5.56
C HIS A 137 -6.20 12.91 -5.41
N TRP A 138 -4.91 12.62 -5.30
CA TRP A 138 -3.85 13.64 -5.35
C TRP A 138 -3.87 14.39 -6.69
N TRP A 139 -3.98 13.67 -7.81
CA TRP A 139 -3.97 14.27 -9.15
C TRP A 139 -5.16 15.21 -9.37
N PHE A 140 -6.33 14.92 -8.79
CA PHE A 140 -7.48 15.81 -8.80
C PHE A 140 -7.21 17.12 -8.06
N ASP A 141 -6.44 17.11 -6.98
CA ASP A 141 -6.04 18.35 -6.30
C ASP A 141 -5.08 19.17 -7.16
N GLN A 142 -4.09 18.52 -7.77
CA GLN A 142 -3.09 19.22 -8.59
C GLN A 142 -3.68 19.88 -9.84
N ASN A 143 -4.80 19.35 -10.33
CA ASN A 143 -5.43 19.75 -11.59
C ASN A 143 -6.85 20.32 -11.39
N LYS A 144 -7.22 20.76 -10.18
CA LYS A 144 -8.59 21.19 -9.85
C LYS A 144 -9.18 22.16 -10.88
N GLU A 145 -8.47 23.25 -11.17
CA GLU A 145 -8.93 24.29 -12.10
C GLU A 145 -8.98 23.79 -13.55
N GLN A 146 -8.00 22.97 -13.95
CA GLN A 146 -7.89 22.39 -15.28
C GLN A 146 -9.04 21.43 -15.56
N ILE A 147 -9.41 20.61 -14.57
CA ILE A 147 -10.54 19.69 -14.63
C ILE A 147 -11.86 20.46 -14.70
N ASP A 148 -12.02 21.51 -13.87
CA ASP A 148 -13.24 22.32 -13.90
C ASP A 148 -13.48 22.99 -15.27
N ARG A 149 -12.40 23.41 -15.94
CA ARG A 149 -12.46 23.93 -17.32
C ARG A 149 -12.76 22.80 -18.33
N TYR A 150 -11.98 21.72 -18.28
CA TYR A 150 -12.15 20.55 -19.14
C TYR A 150 -13.59 20.04 -19.18
N LEU A 151 -14.24 19.94 -18.02
CA LEU A 151 -15.62 19.45 -17.91
C LEU A 151 -16.67 20.45 -18.41
N LYS A 152 -16.33 21.74 -18.53
CA LYS A 152 -17.21 22.73 -19.18
C LYS A 152 -17.15 22.62 -20.70
N GLU A 153 -15.97 22.33 -21.26
CA GLU A 153 -15.78 22.19 -22.71
C GLU A 153 -16.19 20.80 -23.22
N HIS A 154 -16.00 19.77 -22.38
CA HIS A 154 -16.31 18.37 -22.67
C HIS A 154 -17.36 17.83 -21.68
N PRO A 155 -18.60 18.35 -21.68
CA PRO A 155 -19.64 17.91 -20.73
C PRO A 155 -20.00 16.42 -20.86
N GLU A 156 -19.80 15.81 -22.02
CA GLU A 156 -19.95 14.38 -22.24
C GLU A 156 -18.97 13.52 -21.43
N LYS A 157 -17.88 14.12 -20.93
CA LYS A 157 -16.88 13.49 -20.07
C LYS A 157 -17.15 13.67 -18.57
N ALA A 158 -18.18 14.42 -18.21
CA ALA A 158 -18.54 14.63 -16.80
C ALA A 158 -18.98 13.35 -16.09
N ASN A 159 -19.32 12.30 -16.83
CA ASN A 159 -19.72 11.01 -16.31
C ASN A 159 -18.89 9.88 -16.94
N ILE A 160 -18.54 8.89 -16.13
CA ILE A 160 -18.07 7.60 -16.59
C ILE A 160 -19.31 6.76 -16.88
N SER A 161 -19.58 6.50 -18.16
CA SER A 161 -20.67 5.63 -18.58
C SER A 161 -20.15 4.23 -18.88
N PHE A 162 -20.85 3.21 -18.41
CA PHE A 162 -20.55 1.82 -18.72
C PHE A 162 -21.81 1.13 -19.23
N ARG A 163 -21.74 0.54 -20.43
CA ARG A 163 -22.89 -0.11 -21.11
C ARG A 163 -24.12 0.79 -21.28
N GLY A 164 -23.91 2.09 -21.52
CA GLY A 164 -24.99 3.06 -21.77
C GLY A 164 -25.61 3.67 -20.51
N GLU A 165 -25.18 3.25 -19.32
CA GLU A 165 -25.62 3.84 -18.05
C GLU A 165 -24.54 4.76 -17.48
N ASN A 166 -24.96 5.98 -17.08
CA ASN A 166 -24.11 6.87 -16.31
C ASN A 166 -23.89 6.26 -14.93
N PHE A 167 -22.66 5.82 -14.68
CA PHE A 167 -22.35 5.11 -13.44
C PHE A 167 -21.83 6.05 -12.37
N LEU A 168 -21.00 7.03 -12.75
CA LEU A 168 -20.26 7.82 -11.79
C LEU A 168 -19.90 9.18 -12.38
N SER A 169 -20.22 10.24 -11.65
CA SER A 169 -19.82 11.59 -12.05
C SER A 169 -18.42 11.93 -11.56
N ILE A 170 -17.65 12.67 -12.36
CA ILE A 170 -16.31 13.15 -11.95
C ILE A 170 -16.41 14.07 -10.72
N LYS A 171 -17.50 14.83 -10.60
CA LYS A 171 -17.78 15.66 -9.42
C LYS A 171 -17.92 14.83 -8.15
N GLU A 172 -18.60 13.68 -8.21
CA GLU A 172 -18.74 12.78 -7.07
C GLU A 172 -17.41 12.16 -6.65
N LEU A 173 -16.56 11.80 -7.62
CA LEU A 173 -15.19 11.36 -7.36
C LEU A 173 -14.42 12.38 -6.53
N ILE A 174 -14.43 13.64 -6.99
CA ILE A 174 -13.72 14.74 -6.33
C ILE A 174 -14.31 15.03 -4.94
N ASN A 175 -15.63 15.01 -4.80
CA ASN A 175 -16.29 15.32 -3.53
C ASN A 175 -16.10 14.24 -2.45
N THR A 176 -15.81 13.00 -2.86
CA THR A 176 -15.66 11.86 -1.94
C THR A 176 -14.22 11.42 -1.73
N LYS A 177 -13.24 12.06 -2.38
CA LYS A 177 -11.82 11.69 -2.34
C LYS A 177 -11.22 11.63 -0.92
N GLY A 178 -11.76 12.41 0.02
CA GLY A 178 -11.34 12.40 1.41
C GLY A 178 -11.78 11.18 2.23
N LYS A 179 -12.67 10.32 1.72
CA LYS A 179 -13.22 9.16 2.44
C LYS A 179 -12.31 7.94 2.29
N GLN A 180 -11.90 7.34 3.40
CA GLN A 180 -11.02 6.15 3.38
C GLN A 180 -11.73 4.89 2.84
N LYS A 181 -12.92 4.54 3.34
CA LYS A 181 -13.63 3.30 2.94
C LYS A 181 -14.56 3.45 1.73
N ASP A 182 -15.27 4.58 1.64
CA ASP A 182 -16.39 4.76 0.72
C ASP A 182 -16.15 5.96 -0.23
N SER A 183 -14.93 6.09 -0.75
CA SER A 183 -14.68 7.02 -1.86
C SER A 183 -15.31 6.46 -3.13
N ALA A 184 -15.99 7.32 -3.89
CA ALA A 184 -16.71 6.88 -5.08
C ALA A 184 -15.75 6.29 -6.14
N LEU A 185 -14.49 6.73 -6.16
CA LEU A 185 -13.45 6.19 -7.05
C LEU A 185 -13.13 4.74 -6.70
N PHE A 186 -12.92 4.43 -5.42
CA PHE A 186 -12.58 3.09 -5.04
C PHE A 186 -13.79 2.15 -5.15
N THR A 187 -15.00 2.63 -4.83
CA THR A 187 -16.24 1.90 -5.12
C THR A 187 -16.35 1.57 -6.61
N TYR A 188 -16.06 2.51 -7.50
CA TYR A 188 -16.04 2.25 -8.95
C TYR A 188 -15.04 1.15 -9.35
N PHE A 189 -13.82 1.21 -8.80
CA PHE A 189 -12.81 0.18 -9.05
C PHE A 189 -13.27 -1.20 -8.58
N GLN A 190 -13.85 -1.28 -7.39
CA GLN A 190 -14.35 -2.54 -6.82
C GLN A 190 -15.55 -3.10 -7.57
N GLU A 191 -16.51 -2.26 -7.93
CA GLU A 191 -17.82 -2.74 -8.38
C GLU A 191 -17.92 -2.89 -9.89
N LYS A 192 -17.16 -2.09 -10.64
CA LYS A 192 -17.31 -1.99 -12.10
C LYS A 192 -16.02 -2.22 -12.84
N ALA A 193 -14.94 -1.53 -12.50
CA ALA A 193 -13.72 -1.62 -13.30
C ALA A 193 -13.01 -2.96 -13.12
N PHE A 194 -12.98 -3.47 -11.88
CA PHE A 194 -12.18 -4.64 -11.47
C PHE A 194 -12.91 -5.62 -10.52
N PRO A 195 -14.21 -5.94 -10.70
CA PRO A 195 -14.98 -6.72 -9.72
C PRO A 195 -14.51 -8.16 -9.53
N ASP A 196 -13.74 -8.69 -10.47
CA ASP A 196 -13.33 -10.09 -10.50
C ASP A 196 -11.90 -10.33 -10.01
N ILE A 197 -11.09 -9.29 -9.78
CA ILE A 197 -9.64 -9.46 -9.53
C ILE A 197 -9.38 -10.29 -8.28
N SER A 198 -10.02 -9.94 -7.16
CA SER A 198 -9.89 -10.69 -5.91
C SER A 198 -10.39 -12.12 -6.04
N ARG A 199 -11.50 -12.35 -6.76
CA ARG A 199 -12.05 -13.69 -7.01
C ARG A 199 -11.13 -14.56 -7.87
N ARG A 200 -10.37 -13.94 -8.80
CA ARG A 200 -9.41 -14.63 -9.67
C ARG A 200 -8.06 -14.87 -9.01
N ASN A 201 -7.89 -14.45 -7.75
CA ASN A 201 -6.62 -14.53 -7.01
C ASN A 201 -5.44 -13.92 -7.81
N THR A 202 -5.68 -12.75 -8.40
CA THR A 202 -4.69 -12.02 -9.20
C THR A 202 -4.59 -10.56 -8.76
N GLY A 203 -3.61 -9.83 -9.29
CA GLY A 203 -3.35 -8.42 -8.98
C GLY A 203 -3.48 -7.53 -10.20
N LEU A 204 -3.36 -6.23 -9.98
CA LEU A 204 -3.25 -5.21 -11.02
C LEU A 204 -1.88 -4.53 -10.92
N ILE A 205 -1.49 -3.79 -11.96
CA ILE A 205 -0.33 -2.89 -11.88
C ILE A 205 -0.82 -1.43 -11.87
N VAL A 206 -0.25 -0.63 -10.97
CA VAL A 206 -0.71 0.73 -10.64
C VAL A 206 -0.72 1.65 -11.85
N ASP A 207 0.38 1.71 -12.60
CA ASP A 207 0.51 2.55 -13.81
C ASP A 207 -0.54 2.18 -14.87
N ARG A 208 -0.83 0.89 -15.06
CA ARG A 208 -1.87 0.43 -16.00
C ARG A 208 -3.25 0.95 -15.59
N VAL A 209 -3.58 0.93 -14.29
CA VAL A 209 -4.86 1.47 -13.79
C VAL A 209 -4.95 2.97 -14.01
N LEU A 210 -3.87 3.71 -13.77
CA LEU A 210 -3.78 5.15 -14.00
C LEU A 210 -3.92 5.51 -15.49
N ASP A 211 -3.17 4.82 -16.36
CA ASP A 211 -3.21 5.01 -17.82
C ASP A 211 -4.59 4.66 -18.40
N MET A 212 -5.25 3.63 -17.86
CA MET A 212 -6.63 3.29 -18.20
C MET A 212 -7.59 4.41 -17.79
N PHE A 213 -7.47 4.94 -16.57
CA PHE A 213 -8.39 5.95 -16.07
C PHE A 213 -8.24 7.29 -16.79
N ILE A 214 -7.01 7.81 -16.87
CA ILE A 214 -6.71 9.14 -17.42
C ILE A 214 -6.79 9.11 -18.94
N ASN A 215 -5.90 8.34 -19.57
CA ASN A 215 -5.75 8.31 -21.02
C ASN A 215 -6.75 7.38 -21.71
N GLY A 216 -7.27 6.38 -21.02
CA GLY A 216 -8.12 5.35 -21.62
C GLY A 216 -7.36 4.22 -22.27
N TYR A 217 -6.07 4.05 -22.01
CA TYR A 217 -5.32 2.91 -22.57
C TYR A 217 -5.97 1.59 -22.15
N TYR A 218 -6.12 0.68 -23.11
CA TYR A 218 -6.68 -0.65 -22.83
C TYR A 218 -5.86 -1.42 -21.80
N LEU A 219 -6.52 -1.84 -20.72
CA LEU A 219 -5.92 -2.65 -19.64
C LEU A 219 -6.40 -4.09 -19.77
N SER A 220 -5.49 -4.98 -20.16
CA SER A 220 -5.68 -6.43 -20.03
C SER A 220 -5.19 -6.89 -18.67
N ILE A 221 -6.06 -7.53 -17.88
CA ILE A 221 -5.73 -7.98 -16.52
C ILE A 221 -4.69 -9.11 -16.48
N ASN A 222 -4.46 -9.77 -17.62
CA ASN A 222 -3.46 -10.84 -17.75
C ASN A 222 -2.12 -10.31 -18.28
N ASP A 223 -2.04 -9.02 -18.61
CA ASP A 223 -0.87 -8.39 -19.19
C ASP A 223 -0.18 -7.51 -18.14
N LEU A 224 0.96 -8.00 -17.65
CA LEU A 224 1.77 -7.30 -16.65
C LEU A 224 2.81 -6.36 -17.27
N SER A 225 2.88 -6.29 -18.61
CA SER A 225 3.81 -5.39 -19.30
C SER A 225 3.44 -3.92 -19.08
N GLU A 226 4.36 -3.04 -19.43
CA GLU A 226 4.06 -1.61 -19.47
C GLU A 226 3.02 -1.28 -20.53
N THR A 227 2.33 -0.16 -20.36
CA THR A 227 1.40 0.34 -21.37
C THR A 227 2.09 0.54 -22.71
N ASN A 228 1.64 -0.20 -23.72
CA ASN A 228 2.00 0.05 -25.10
C ASN A 228 1.39 1.39 -25.56
N THR A 229 2.23 2.41 -25.67
CA THR A 229 1.83 3.78 -26.03
C THR A 229 1.37 3.91 -27.49
N SER A 230 1.70 2.96 -28.36
CA SER A 230 1.20 2.94 -29.74
C SER A 230 -0.25 2.45 -29.85
N ASN A 231 -0.79 1.85 -28.77
CA ASN A 231 -2.14 1.31 -28.78
C ASN A 231 -3.19 2.42 -28.67
N THR A 232 -4.04 2.55 -29.68
CA THR A 232 -5.11 3.56 -29.72
C THR A 232 -6.45 3.05 -29.19
N ARG A 233 -6.57 1.74 -28.90
CA ARG A 233 -7.80 1.12 -28.37
C ARG A 233 -8.17 1.73 -27.02
N LYS A 234 -9.37 2.31 -26.96
CA LYS A 234 -9.94 2.84 -25.73
C LYS A 234 -10.42 1.72 -24.81
N ASP A 235 -10.15 1.86 -23.52
CA ASP A 235 -10.82 1.13 -22.45
C ASP A 235 -12.13 1.84 -22.06
N ASN A 236 -13.24 1.11 -22.10
CA ASN A 236 -14.55 1.66 -21.73
C ASN A 236 -14.68 1.92 -20.23
N ARG A 237 -13.70 1.53 -19.42
CA ARG A 237 -13.63 1.82 -17.98
C ARG A 237 -12.93 3.16 -17.68
N GLY A 238 -12.48 3.89 -18.69
CA GLY A 238 -11.77 5.15 -18.46
C GLY A 238 -11.64 5.99 -19.72
N GLY A 239 -10.51 6.69 -19.85
CA GLY A 239 -10.33 7.72 -20.86
C GLY A 239 -11.21 8.93 -20.56
N VAL A 240 -11.24 9.31 -19.29
CA VAL A 240 -11.98 10.49 -18.81
C VAL A 240 -11.39 11.75 -19.41
N PHE A 241 -10.06 11.82 -19.51
CA PHE A 241 -9.31 13.00 -19.90
C PHE A 241 -8.60 12.84 -21.26
N ASP A 242 -9.10 11.95 -22.12
CA ASP A 242 -8.41 11.53 -23.34
C ASP A 242 -8.46 12.56 -24.50
N HIS A 243 -9.19 13.67 -24.38
CA HIS A 243 -9.03 14.81 -25.29
C HIS A 243 -7.72 15.57 -25.07
N VAL A 244 -7.16 15.52 -23.85
CA VAL A 244 -5.90 16.19 -23.50
C VAL A 244 -4.76 15.18 -23.42
N PHE A 245 -5.02 14.07 -22.72
CA PHE A 245 -4.09 12.98 -22.50
C PHE A 245 -4.45 11.80 -23.40
N GLY A 246 -4.40 12.03 -24.71
CA GLY A 246 -4.75 11.03 -25.72
C GLY A 246 -3.88 9.76 -25.68
N ARG A 247 -4.35 8.74 -26.39
CA ARG A 247 -3.62 7.49 -26.66
C ARG A 247 -2.88 7.60 -27.98
N GLY A 248 -1.86 6.77 -28.18
CA GLY A 248 -1.06 6.77 -29.41
C GLY A 248 0.13 7.73 -29.36
N ASP A 249 0.31 8.46 -28.26
CA ASP A 249 1.39 9.41 -28.03
C ASP A 249 2.00 9.16 -26.65
N SER A 250 3.28 8.80 -26.60
CA SER A 250 4.01 8.59 -25.36
C SER A 250 4.17 9.87 -24.53
N HIS A 251 4.21 11.04 -25.17
CA HIS A 251 4.32 12.33 -24.46
C HIS A 251 3.04 12.67 -23.68
N LYS A 252 1.92 12.00 -23.97
CA LYS A 252 0.65 12.15 -23.26
C LYS A 252 0.50 11.22 -22.05
N LYS A 253 1.40 10.25 -21.89
CA LYS A 253 1.42 9.34 -20.73
C LYS A 253 2.01 10.06 -19.53
N LEU A 254 1.32 9.99 -18.39
CA LEU A 254 1.72 10.68 -17.16
C LEU A 254 2.48 9.80 -16.15
N THR A 255 2.56 8.50 -16.44
CA THR A 255 3.07 7.48 -15.51
C THR A 255 4.44 6.95 -15.92
N SER A 256 5.19 6.46 -14.95
CA SER A 256 6.44 5.73 -15.17
C SER A 256 6.56 4.55 -14.20
N ARG A 257 7.32 3.53 -14.59
CA ARG A 257 7.58 2.32 -13.81
C ARG A 257 9.09 2.08 -13.76
N TYR A 258 9.59 1.68 -12.60
CA TYR A 258 11.00 1.40 -12.37
C TYR A 258 11.15 0.10 -11.59
N GLU A 259 11.97 -0.83 -12.08
CA GLU A 259 12.34 -2.04 -11.33
C GLU A 259 13.44 -1.72 -10.31
N LEU A 260 13.28 -2.15 -9.06
CA LEU A 260 14.19 -1.85 -7.95
C LEU A 260 15.03 -3.05 -7.51
N GLN A 261 14.70 -4.25 -7.99
CA GLN A 261 15.18 -5.52 -7.44
C GLN A 261 16.71 -5.69 -7.48
N ASP A 262 17.35 -5.08 -8.47
CA ASP A 262 18.80 -5.18 -8.71
C ASP A 262 19.53 -3.87 -8.41
N GLN A 263 18.84 -2.89 -7.81
CA GLN A 263 19.41 -1.58 -7.49
C GLN A 263 19.94 -1.52 -6.05
N SER A 264 21.00 -0.74 -5.87
CA SER A 264 21.54 -0.36 -4.56
C SER A 264 20.59 0.58 -3.81
N ILE A 265 20.78 0.72 -2.49
CA ILE A 265 19.98 1.63 -1.68
C ILE A 265 20.21 3.10 -2.09
N GLU A 266 21.42 3.41 -2.56
CA GLU A 266 21.78 4.72 -3.11
C GLU A 266 21.00 5.03 -4.38
N GLU A 267 20.95 4.09 -5.34
CA GLU A 267 20.21 4.26 -6.60
C GLU A 267 18.71 4.39 -6.36
N ILE A 268 18.15 3.55 -5.48
CA ILE A 268 16.73 3.62 -5.09
C ILE A 268 16.43 4.95 -4.39
N GLY A 269 17.30 5.40 -3.48
CA GLY A 269 17.17 6.67 -2.78
C GLY A 269 17.21 7.87 -3.72
N GLN A 270 18.16 7.89 -4.66
CA GLN A 270 18.25 8.95 -5.68
C GLN A 270 17.03 8.96 -6.60
N LEU A 271 16.53 7.80 -7.00
CA LEU A 271 15.31 7.67 -7.79
C LEU A 271 14.10 8.23 -7.02
N ILE A 272 13.85 7.80 -5.79
CA ILE A 272 12.72 8.28 -4.97
C ILE A 272 12.82 9.79 -4.76
N ARG A 273 13.99 10.30 -4.37
CA ARG A 273 14.23 11.74 -4.20
C ARG A 273 13.88 12.50 -5.48
N ARG A 274 14.42 12.08 -6.62
CA ARG A 274 14.21 12.74 -7.92
C ARG A 274 12.73 12.78 -8.29
N GLU A 275 12.00 11.69 -8.14
CA GLU A 275 10.58 11.66 -8.52
C GLU A 275 9.70 12.50 -7.56
N LEU A 276 10.04 12.55 -6.26
CA LEU A 276 9.38 13.45 -5.30
C LEU A 276 9.68 14.93 -5.58
N GLU A 277 10.95 15.28 -5.81
CA GLU A 277 11.39 16.64 -6.15
C GLU A 277 10.84 17.10 -7.50
N ALA A 278 10.61 16.18 -8.44
CA ALA A 278 9.88 16.43 -9.69
C ALA A 278 8.36 16.60 -9.50
N GLY A 279 7.87 16.58 -8.26
CA GLY A 279 6.48 16.83 -7.90
C GLY A 279 5.51 15.72 -8.31
N LYS A 280 5.98 14.46 -8.35
CA LYS A 280 5.15 13.30 -8.73
C LYS A 280 4.61 12.58 -7.48
N ALA A 281 3.40 12.02 -7.59
CA ALA A 281 2.91 11.06 -6.61
C ALA A 281 3.54 9.68 -6.86
N LEU A 282 3.88 8.95 -5.79
CA LEU A 282 4.61 7.68 -5.89
C LEU A 282 3.82 6.50 -5.34
N ALA A 283 4.08 5.34 -5.96
CA ALA A 283 3.67 4.03 -5.52
C ALA A 283 4.92 3.16 -5.35
N ILE A 284 4.96 2.34 -4.30
CA ILE A 284 6.07 1.40 -4.09
C ILE A 284 5.53 0.02 -3.79
N SER A 285 6.14 -0.99 -4.41
CA SER A 285 5.77 -2.38 -4.21
C SER A 285 6.89 -3.18 -3.57
N TYR A 286 6.51 -4.20 -2.81
CA TYR A 286 7.42 -5.05 -2.06
C TYR A 286 6.89 -6.48 -1.92
N THR A 287 7.75 -7.41 -1.49
CA THR A 287 7.36 -8.79 -1.25
C THR A 287 6.39 -8.89 -0.08
N TYR A 288 5.30 -9.65 -0.26
CA TYR A 288 4.30 -9.89 0.79
C TYR A 288 4.27 -11.37 1.14
N ALA A 289 5.11 -11.71 2.12
CA ALA A 289 5.46 -13.09 2.47
C ALA A 289 4.26 -13.96 2.86
N SER A 290 3.16 -13.35 3.34
CA SER A 290 1.96 -14.07 3.81
C SER A 290 1.13 -14.70 2.69
N ILE A 291 1.23 -14.23 1.44
CA ILE A 291 0.34 -14.65 0.34
C ILE A 291 1.06 -14.96 -0.97
N GLY A 292 2.39 -14.88 -1.03
CA GLY A 292 3.16 -15.20 -2.24
C GLY A 292 2.93 -14.25 -3.42
N MET A 293 2.38 -13.06 -3.16
CA MET A 293 2.17 -11.99 -4.14
C MET A 293 2.91 -10.72 -3.72
N ALA A 294 3.13 -9.81 -4.68
CA ALA A 294 3.60 -8.47 -4.36
C ALA A 294 2.47 -7.67 -3.71
N HIS A 295 2.82 -6.82 -2.75
CA HIS A 295 1.94 -5.79 -2.21
C HIS A 295 2.41 -4.42 -2.67
N VAL A 296 1.49 -3.46 -2.75
CA VAL A 296 1.78 -2.12 -3.24
C VAL A 296 1.04 -1.09 -2.39
N VAL A 297 1.75 -0.01 -2.08
CA VAL A 297 1.30 1.07 -1.21
C VAL A 297 1.65 2.42 -1.82
N ASN A 298 1.02 3.49 -1.34
CA ASN A 298 1.43 4.84 -1.70
C ASN A 298 2.67 5.23 -0.91
N LEU A 299 3.64 5.89 -1.56
CA LEU A 299 4.79 6.51 -0.92
C LEU A 299 4.58 8.03 -0.98
N TRP A 300 4.38 8.63 0.18
CA TRP A 300 4.06 10.04 0.33
C TRP A 300 5.26 10.91 0.72
N GLY A 301 6.24 10.32 1.41
CA GLY A 301 7.51 11.01 1.70
C GLY A 301 8.64 10.04 1.98
N ALA A 302 9.85 10.58 2.07
CA ALA A 302 11.07 9.83 2.36
C ALA A 302 12.04 10.65 3.22
N ASP A 303 12.68 9.99 4.17
CA ASP A 303 13.80 10.55 4.94
C ASP A 303 15.13 10.13 4.36
N PHE A 304 16.04 11.10 4.30
CA PHE A 304 17.42 10.89 3.94
C PHE A 304 18.32 11.33 5.08
N ASP A 305 19.36 10.55 5.37
CA ASP A 305 20.36 10.94 6.36
C ASP A 305 21.25 12.11 5.87
N GLN A 306 22.22 12.51 6.70
CA GLN A 306 23.16 13.58 6.35
C GLN A 306 24.06 13.26 5.16
N ALA A 307 24.27 11.98 4.84
CA ALA A 307 25.00 11.54 3.65
C ALA A 307 24.11 11.48 2.41
N GLY A 308 22.80 11.71 2.57
CA GLY A 308 21.81 11.64 1.50
C GLY A 308 21.31 10.23 1.20
N GLN A 309 21.65 9.23 2.04
CA GLN A 309 21.16 7.85 1.90
C GLN A 309 19.71 7.76 2.40
N LEU A 310 18.88 6.98 1.70
CA LEU A 310 17.49 6.72 2.08
C LEU A 310 17.43 5.87 3.35
N VAL A 311 16.74 6.36 4.38
CA VAL A 311 16.66 5.67 5.68
C VAL A 311 15.23 5.35 6.13
N ALA A 312 14.23 6.08 5.64
CA ALA A 312 12.83 5.78 5.90
C ALA A 312 11.91 6.24 4.77
N ILE A 313 10.73 5.64 4.68
CA ILE A 313 9.63 6.06 3.81
C ILE A 313 8.33 6.18 4.60
N TYR A 314 7.46 7.07 4.15
CA TYR A 314 6.15 7.35 4.73
C TYR A 314 5.06 6.89 3.77
N VAL A 315 4.25 5.93 4.19
CA VAL A 315 3.34 5.19 3.30
C VAL A 315 1.91 5.16 3.78
N ALA A 316 0.97 5.11 2.84
CA ALA A 316 -0.43 4.78 3.12
C ALA A 316 -0.73 3.40 2.54
N ASP A 317 -1.22 2.49 3.38
CA ASP A 317 -1.44 1.08 3.04
C ASP A 317 -2.92 0.73 3.15
N SER A 318 -3.50 0.33 2.01
CA SER A 318 -4.92 -0.01 1.92
C SER A 318 -5.34 -1.23 2.73
N ASP A 319 -4.39 -2.07 3.15
CA ASP A 319 -4.67 -3.23 4.01
C ASP A 319 -4.83 -2.84 5.49
N ASN A 320 -4.42 -1.62 5.88
CA ASN A 320 -4.49 -1.18 7.27
C ASN A 320 -5.86 -0.58 7.63
N SER A 321 -6.20 -0.64 8.92
CA SER A 321 -7.43 -0.06 9.43
C SER A 321 -7.41 1.46 9.33
N THR A 322 -8.61 2.06 9.30
CA THR A 322 -8.80 3.50 9.02
C THR A 322 -8.21 4.43 10.10
N ASP A 323 -7.91 3.92 11.28
CA ASP A 323 -7.28 4.64 12.38
C ASP A 323 -5.76 4.74 12.25
N VAL A 324 -5.14 3.92 11.40
CA VAL A 324 -3.69 3.92 11.20
C VAL A 324 -3.23 5.15 10.43
N GLY A 325 -3.85 5.48 9.29
CA GLY A 325 -3.38 6.56 8.43
C GLY A 325 -2.01 6.24 7.81
N MET A 326 -1.06 7.18 7.93
CA MET A 326 0.26 7.04 7.35
C MET A 326 1.21 6.29 8.28
N LYS A 327 2.02 5.37 7.74
CA LYS A 327 3.03 4.62 8.49
C LYS A 327 4.42 5.04 8.10
N LYS A 328 5.35 5.01 9.07
CA LYS A 328 6.78 5.08 8.79
C LYS A 328 7.33 3.66 8.65
N TYR A 329 8.07 3.42 7.58
CA TYR A 329 8.92 2.24 7.45
C TYR A 329 10.39 2.64 7.34
N TYR A 330 11.23 1.93 8.08
CA TYR A 330 12.67 1.98 7.91
C TYR A 330 13.08 1.29 6.62
N VAL A 331 14.11 1.81 5.98
CA VAL A 331 14.72 1.24 4.77
C VAL A 331 16.14 0.80 5.11
N GLY A 332 16.54 -0.38 4.63
CA GLY A 332 17.91 -0.84 4.79
C GLY A 332 18.22 -2.05 3.91
N LYS A 333 19.49 -2.44 3.87
CA LYS A 333 19.94 -3.65 3.20
C LYS A 333 19.90 -4.81 4.18
N ASN A 334 19.09 -5.82 3.89
CA ASN A 334 18.97 -6.99 4.76
C ASN A 334 20.17 -7.95 4.61
N LYS A 335 20.26 -8.98 5.46
CA LYS A 335 21.34 -9.97 5.43
C LYS A 335 21.40 -10.84 4.16
N GLU A 336 20.35 -10.83 3.34
CA GLU A 336 20.30 -11.48 2.03
C GLU A 336 20.80 -10.55 0.90
N GLY A 337 21.15 -9.30 1.23
CA GLY A 337 21.67 -8.33 0.29
C GLY A 337 20.59 -7.53 -0.46
N HIS A 338 19.31 -7.68 -0.10
CA HIS A 338 18.20 -6.97 -0.71
C HIS A 338 17.90 -5.66 0.02
N VAL A 339 17.55 -4.61 -0.73
CA VAL A 339 16.97 -3.40 -0.12
C VAL A 339 15.53 -3.71 0.28
N ALA A 340 15.22 -3.51 1.55
CA ALA A 340 13.97 -3.91 2.17
C ALA A 340 13.41 -2.81 3.07
N ILE A 341 12.11 -2.94 3.37
CA ILE A 341 11.39 -2.05 4.28
C ILE A 341 10.81 -2.82 5.46
N SER A 342 10.72 -2.16 6.62
CA SER A 342 10.14 -2.75 7.83
C SER A 342 9.65 -1.68 8.81
N ALA A 343 8.71 -2.05 9.68
CA ALA A 343 8.29 -1.21 10.82
C ALA A 343 9.43 -0.96 11.83
N GLN A 344 10.40 -1.87 11.85
CA GLN A 344 11.61 -1.78 12.66
C GLN A 344 12.82 -1.61 11.74
N LYS A 345 13.95 -1.16 12.27
CA LYS A 345 15.18 -0.99 11.51
C LYS A 345 15.60 -2.32 10.85
N VAL A 346 15.96 -2.25 9.56
CA VAL A 346 16.38 -3.42 8.78
C VAL A 346 17.86 -3.69 9.06
N GLU A 347 18.12 -4.45 10.13
CA GLU A 347 19.46 -4.83 10.56
C GLU A 347 19.45 -6.21 11.26
N GLY A 348 20.61 -6.86 11.35
CA GLY A 348 20.73 -8.18 11.98
C GLY A 348 19.80 -9.22 11.35
N ASP A 349 18.87 -9.75 12.14
CA ASP A 349 17.88 -10.75 11.71
C ASP A 349 16.59 -10.18 11.13
N VAL A 350 16.41 -8.85 11.13
CA VAL A 350 15.22 -8.21 10.54
C VAL A 350 15.37 -8.19 9.02
N LEU A 351 14.74 -9.16 8.35
CA LEU A 351 14.78 -9.27 6.88
C LEU A 351 13.99 -8.17 6.15
N GLY A 352 12.88 -7.74 6.73
CA GLY A 352 11.94 -6.82 6.09
C GLY A 352 11.30 -7.39 4.81
N SER A 353 10.58 -6.54 4.09
CA SER A 353 10.00 -6.82 2.78
C SER A 353 10.86 -6.22 1.68
N ARG A 354 11.37 -7.05 0.77
CA ARG A 354 12.21 -6.63 -0.36
C ARG A 354 11.43 -5.70 -1.28
N LEU A 355 12.03 -4.56 -1.63
CA LEU A 355 11.49 -3.64 -2.62
C LEU A 355 11.52 -4.24 -4.03
N LEU A 356 10.45 -4.04 -4.79
CA LEU A 356 10.25 -4.63 -6.10
C LEU A 356 10.20 -3.58 -7.21
N ARG A 357 9.28 -2.62 -7.11
CA ARG A 357 9.07 -1.58 -8.13
C ARG A 357 8.66 -0.25 -7.53
N LEU A 358 9.07 0.83 -8.20
CA LEU A 358 8.53 2.17 -8.01
C LEU A 358 7.64 2.54 -9.19
N GLY A 359 6.48 3.13 -8.91
CA GLY A 359 5.61 3.76 -9.89
C GLY A 359 5.48 5.25 -9.60
N SER A 360 5.34 6.08 -10.63
CA SER A 360 5.09 7.51 -10.48
C SER A 360 3.91 7.99 -11.31
N LEU A 361 3.29 9.08 -10.87
CA LEU A 361 2.29 9.86 -11.60
C LEU A 361 2.67 11.34 -11.56
N SER A 362 2.95 11.91 -12.73
CA SER A 362 3.11 13.35 -12.89
C SER A 362 1.75 14.07 -12.92
N SER A 363 1.73 15.34 -12.54
CA SER A 363 0.49 16.15 -12.59
C SER A 363 0.00 16.38 -14.02
N GLY A 364 0.92 16.47 -15.00
CA GLY A 364 0.60 16.86 -16.37
C GLY A 364 0.06 18.29 -16.49
N LYS A 365 0.27 19.13 -15.47
CA LYS A 365 -0.36 20.45 -15.35
C LYS A 365 -0.05 21.38 -16.53
N ASP A 366 1.14 21.24 -17.11
CA ASP A 366 1.61 22.05 -18.24
C ASP A 366 1.16 21.51 -19.61
N MET A 367 0.46 20.37 -19.64
CA MET A 367 0.01 19.72 -20.87
C MET A 367 -1.45 20.06 -21.21
N TRP A 368 -2.16 20.67 -20.28
CA TRP A 368 -3.51 21.19 -20.51
C TRP A 368 -3.44 22.42 -21.42
N PRO A 369 -4.35 22.58 -22.39
CA PRO A 369 -4.34 23.76 -23.23
C PRO A 369 -4.72 25.02 -22.42
N ALA A 370 -4.15 26.16 -22.81
CA ALA A 370 -4.44 27.44 -22.16
C ALA A 370 -5.90 27.88 -22.39
N GLN A 371 -6.47 27.51 -23.53
CA GLN A 371 -7.86 27.67 -23.94
C GLN A 371 -8.22 26.45 -24.81
N TYR A 372 -9.45 25.94 -24.70
CA TYR A 372 -9.93 24.84 -25.54
C TYR A 372 -10.72 25.34 -26.74
#